data_AF-E3ZRL4-F1
#
_entry.id   AF-E3ZRL4-F1
#
_cell.length_a   1.000
_cell.length_b   1.000
_cell.length_c   1.000
_cell.angle_alpha   90.00
_cell.angle_beta   90.00
_cell.angle_gamma   90.00
#
_symmetry.space_group_name_H-M   'P 1'
#
loop_
_entity.id
_entity.type
_entity.pdbx_description
1 polymer ?
#
loop_
_entity_poly.entity_id
_entity_poly.type
_entity_poly.pdbx_seq_one_letter_code
_entity_poly.pdbx_strand_id
1 'polypeptide(L)'
;GQVTTAVRDTTVEGVEIKKDSFIGMVEGKIKVSCETLAVAAYETLEKLLDDDSEIVTIIFGEDTDLAATEELADKVTEAYPDVEVEIHEGNQPVYPYIFAVE
;
A
#
# COMPACT_ATOMS: atom_id res chain seq x y z
N GLY A 1 1.17 7.01 1.50
CA GLY A 1 2.15 6.02 2.00
C GLY A 1 2.77 5.23 0.86
N GLN A 2 3.51 4.16 1.14
CA GLN A 2 4.20 3.38 0.11
C GLN A 2 4.42 1.94 0.54
N VAL A 3 4.46 1.01 -0.41
CA VAL A 3 4.74 -0.41 -0.19
C VAL A 3 6.02 -0.79 -0.91
N THR A 4 6.85 -1.62 -0.28
CA THR A 4 8.07 -2.17 -0.89
C THR A 4 8.44 -3.51 -0.26
N THR A 5 9.53 -4.13 -0.71
CA THR A 5 9.97 -5.45 -0.27
C THR A 5 11.12 -5.33 0.73
N ALA A 6 11.07 -6.13 1.81
CA ALA A 6 12.10 -6.18 2.82
C ALA A 6 13.35 -6.93 2.34
N VAL A 7 14.52 -6.30 2.43
CA VAL A 7 15.79 -6.88 1.97
C VAL A 7 16.51 -7.73 3.02
N ARG A 8 16.05 -7.72 4.28
CA ARG A 8 16.62 -8.50 5.39
C ARG A 8 15.62 -8.68 6.53
N ASP A 9 15.90 -9.68 7.38
CA ASP A 9 15.20 -9.84 8.65
C ASP A 9 15.58 -8.70 9.60
N THR A 10 14.59 -8.07 10.22
CA THR A 10 14.82 -7.02 11.21
C THR A 10 13.57 -6.79 12.07
N THR A 11 13.71 -6.00 13.13
CA THR A 11 12.58 -5.52 13.93
C THR A 11 12.66 -4.00 13.97
N VAL A 12 11.61 -3.33 13.50
CA VAL A 12 11.54 -1.86 13.45
C VAL A 12 10.30 -1.41 14.21
N GLU A 13 10.47 -0.57 15.23
CA GLU A 13 9.38 -0.05 16.07
C GLU A 13 8.43 -1.15 16.64
N GLY A 14 8.96 -2.37 16.86
CA GLY A 14 8.18 -3.51 17.36
C GLY A 14 7.50 -4.36 16.29
N VAL A 15 7.59 -3.98 15.02
CA VAL A 15 7.14 -4.78 13.87
C VAL A 15 8.25 -5.76 13.48
N GLU A 16 7.94 -7.06 13.51
CA GLU A 16 8.83 -8.10 12.98
C GLU A 16 8.76 -8.10 11.46
N ILE A 17 9.91 -7.92 10.81
CA ILE A 17 10.04 -7.87 9.36
C ILE A 17 10.91 -9.05 8.94
N LYS A 18 10.39 -9.88 8.06
CA LYS A 18 11.15 -10.97 7.44
C LYS A 18 11.66 -10.53 6.08
N LYS A 19 12.83 -11.03 5.71
CA LYS A 19 13.36 -10.89 4.36
C LYS A 19 12.32 -11.38 3.36
N ASP A 20 12.22 -10.69 2.23
CA ASP A 20 11.32 -10.98 1.11
C ASP A 20 9.83 -10.77 1.43
N SER A 21 9.48 -10.33 2.65
CA SER A 21 8.13 -9.86 2.98
C SER A 21 7.85 -8.47 2.40
N PHE A 22 6.58 -8.15 2.21
CA PHE A 22 6.14 -6.81 1.82
C PHE A 22 5.94 -5.95 3.06
N ILE A 23 6.45 -4.73 3.00
CA ILE A 23 6.35 -3.76 4.09
C ILE A 23 5.61 -2.51 3.61
N GLY A 24 4.73 -2.02 4.46
CA GLY A 24 3.98 -0.80 4.24
C GLY A 24 4.48 0.33 5.13
N MET A 25 4.69 1.49 4.51
CA MET A 25 5.16 2.70 5.16
C MET A 25 4.08 3.79 5.17
N VAL A 26 3.82 4.31 6.36
CA VAL A 26 2.90 5.40 6.64
C VAL A 26 3.67 6.48 7.38
N GLU A 27 3.62 7.72 6.89
CA GLU A 27 4.37 8.86 7.47
C GLU A 27 5.87 8.59 7.68
N GLY A 28 6.51 7.86 6.76
CA GLY A 28 7.93 7.51 6.82
C GLY A 28 8.29 6.41 7.83
N LYS A 29 7.29 5.77 8.46
CA LYS A 29 7.47 4.68 9.42
C LYS A 29 6.92 3.37 8.87
N ILE A 30 7.60 2.26 9.14
CA ILE A 30 7.10 0.93 8.77
C ILE A 30 6.02 0.54 9.77
N LYS A 31 4.80 0.35 9.28
CA LYS A 31 3.62 0.00 10.10
C LYS A 31 2.99 -1.33 9.74
N VAL A 32 3.37 -1.89 8.60
CA VAL A 32 2.80 -3.12 8.03
C VAL A 32 3.95 -4.02 7.60
N SER A 33 3.82 -5.31 7.87
CA SER A 33 4.69 -6.35 7.32
C SER A 33 3.85 -7.60 7.07
N CYS A 34 3.74 -8.00 5.80
CA CYS A 34 2.89 -9.10 5.35
C CYS A 34 3.61 -9.95 4.31
N GLU A 35 3.18 -11.20 4.13
CA GLU A 35 3.79 -12.11 3.15
C GLU A 35 3.37 -11.81 1.70
N THR A 36 2.25 -11.12 1.49
CA THR A 36 1.71 -10.85 0.16
C THR A 36 1.54 -9.35 -0.08
N LEU A 37 1.80 -8.92 -1.32
CA LEU A 37 1.68 -7.53 -1.74
C LEU A 37 0.26 -6.98 -1.52
N ALA A 38 -0.77 -7.73 -1.91
CA ALA A 38 -2.16 -7.29 -1.80
C ALA A 38 -2.57 -6.98 -0.34
N VAL A 39 -2.19 -7.84 0.60
CA VAL A 39 -2.46 -7.62 2.04
C VAL A 39 -1.68 -6.42 2.55
N ALA A 40 -0.38 -6.32 2.20
CA ALA A 40 0.42 -5.18 2.61
C ALA A 40 -0.13 -3.84 2.07
N ALA A 41 -0.58 -3.83 0.83
CA ALA A 41 -1.19 -2.67 0.18
C ALA A 41 -2.48 -2.25 0.88
N TYR A 42 -3.41 -3.18 1.07
CA TYR A 42 -4.69 -2.92 1.76
C TYR A 42 -4.47 -2.46 3.20
N GLU A 43 -3.65 -3.15 3.99
CA GLU A 43 -3.37 -2.75 5.38
C GLU A 43 -2.62 -1.40 5.48
N THR A 44 -1.90 -1.01 4.43
CA THR A 44 -1.25 0.31 4.37
C THR A 44 -2.28 1.40 4.11
N LEU A 45 -3.22 1.15 3.19
CA LEU A 45 -4.34 2.05 2.89
C LEU A 45 -5.25 2.22 4.09
N GLU A 46 -5.62 1.15 4.81
CA GLU A 46 -6.40 1.25 6.05
C GLU A 46 -5.72 2.09 7.15
N LYS A 47 -4.40 2.25 7.10
CA LYS A 47 -3.66 3.10 8.04
C LYS A 47 -3.44 4.52 7.52
N LEU A 48 -3.71 4.77 6.24
CA LEU A 48 -3.62 6.09 5.62
C LEU A 48 -4.99 6.77 5.56
N LEU A 49 -6.04 5.99 5.37
CA LEU A 49 -7.42 6.45 5.29
C LEU A 49 -7.97 6.70 6.69
N ASP A 50 -8.71 7.79 6.82
CA ASP A 50 -9.48 8.18 7.99
C ASP A 50 -10.85 8.74 7.58
N ASP A 51 -11.64 9.18 8.55
CA ASP A 51 -13.00 9.71 8.31
C ASP A 51 -13.01 11.05 7.54
N ASP A 52 -11.86 11.73 7.42
CA ASP A 52 -11.70 13.01 6.72
C ASP A 52 -11.13 12.85 5.30
N SER A 53 -10.76 11.62 4.91
CA SER A 53 -10.19 11.32 3.60
C SER A 53 -11.25 11.42 2.51
N GLU A 54 -10.97 12.17 1.44
CA GLU A 54 -11.88 12.35 0.30
C GLU A 54 -11.39 11.58 -0.93
N ILE A 55 -10.07 11.57 -1.16
CA ILE A 55 -9.47 11.01 -2.37
C ILE A 55 -8.26 10.15 -2.02
N VAL A 56 -8.16 8.98 -2.65
CA VAL A 56 -6.97 8.14 -2.62
C VAL A 56 -6.44 7.85 -4.01
N THR A 57 -5.21 8.29 -4.25
CA THR A 57 -4.48 8.01 -5.49
C THR A 57 -3.58 6.79 -5.28
N ILE A 58 -3.81 5.73 -6.05
CA ILE A 58 -3.01 4.51 -6.12
C ILE A 58 -2.11 4.56 -7.34
N ILE A 59 -0.80 4.62 -7.11
CA ILE A 59 0.20 4.59 -8.18
C ILE A 59 0.89 3.22 -8.15
N PHE A 60 0.76 2.44 -9.21
CA PHE A 60 1.35 1.09 -9.30
C PHE A 60 2.66 1.05 -10.10
N GLY A 61 3.57 0.19 -9.67
CA GLY A 61 4.92 0.04 -10.22
C GLY A 61 5.04 -0.94 -11.38
N GLU A 62 6.25 -1.11 -11.92
CA GLU A 62 6.54 -1.93 -13.12
C GLU A 62 6.17 -3.42 -12.92
N ASP A 63 6.40 -3.95 -11.73
CA ASP A 63 6.13 -5.35 -11.38
C ASP A 63 4.69 -5.59 -10.86
N THR A 64 3.82 -4.59 -11.01
CA THR A 64 2.42 -4.66 -10.56
C THR A 64 1.50 -4.41 -11.72
N ASP A 65 0.46 -5.23 -11.88
CA ASP A 65 -0.49 -5.08 -12.97
C ASP A 65 -1.73 -4.27 -12.58
N LEU A 66 -2.40 -3.76 -13.60
CA LEU A 66 -3.62 -2.96 -13.44
C LEU A 66 -4.74 -3.80 -12.80
N ALA A 67 -4.88 -5.08 -13.15
CA ALA A 67 -5.97 -5.92 -12.66
C ALA A 67 -5.90 -6.13 -11.14
N ALA A 68 -4.71 -6.41 -10.59
CA ALA A 68 -4.49 -6.50 -9.15
C ALA A 68 -4.75 -5.16 -8.45
N THR A 69 -4.47 -4.05 -9.13
CA THR A 69 -4.69 -2.70 -8.61
C THR A 69 -6.17 -2.33 -8.60
N GLU A 70 -6.92 -2.72 -9.64
CA GLU A 70 -8.38 -2.60 -9.69
C GLU A 70 -9.04 -3.43 -8.59
N GLU A 71 -8.59 -4.68 -8.35
CA GLU A 71 -9.10 -5.48 -7.23
C GLU A 71 -8.83 -4.84 -5.85
N LEU A 72 -7.69 -4.15 -5.71
CA LEU A 72 -7.39 -3.39 -4.50
C LEU A 72 -8.30 -2.17 -4.36
N ALA A 73 -8.51 -1.42 -5.44
CA ALA A 73 -9.40 -0.26 -5.48
C ALA A 73 -10.85 -0.63 -5.16
N ASP A 74 -11.34 -1.75 -5.69
CA ASP A 74 -12.68 -2.26 -5.39
C ASP A 74 -12.84 -2.56 -3.89
N LYS A 75 -11.83 -3.21 -3.27
CA LYS A 75 -11.84 -3.49 -1.82
C LYS A 75 -11.83 -2.22 -0.99
N VAL A 76 -11.06 -1.22 -1.39
CA VAL A 76 -11.03 0.09 -0.71
C VAL A 76 -12.38 0.77 -0.83
N THR A 77 -12.97 0.79 -2.02
CA THR A 77 -14.28 1.41 -2.28
C THR A 77 -15.41 0.72 -1.50
N GLU A 78 -15.34 -0.61 -1.35
CA GLU A 78 -16.30 -1.36 -0.52
C GLU A 78 -16.20 -0.99 0.97
N ALA A 79 -14.98 -0.79 1.47
CA ALA A 79 -14.73 -0.44 2.87
C ALA A 79 -14.94 1.05 3.18
N TYR A 80 -14.64 1.92 2.20
CA TYR A 80 -14.68 3.38 2.29
C TYR A 80 -15.50 3.94 1.11
N PRO A 81 -16.84 3.83 1.15
CA PRO A 81 -17.71 4.18 0.01
C PRO A 81 -17.75 5.67 -0.32
N ASP A 82 -17.30 6.52 0.61
CA ASP A 82 -17.27 7.98 0.46
C ASP A 82 -15.92 8.48 -0.11
N VAL A 83 -14.93 7.59 -0.27
CA VAL A 83 -13.59 7.92 -0.80
C VAL A 83 -13.54 7.66 -2.31
N GLU A 84 -13.07 8.63 -3.07
CA GLU A 84 -12.79 8.46 -4.50
C GLU A 84 -11.42 7.79 -4.71
N VAL A 85 -11.38 6.69 -5.48
CA VAL A 85 -10.13 5.98 -5.78
C VAL A 85 -9.66 6.30 -7.20
N GLU A 86 -8.47 6.88 -7.32
CA GLU A 86 -7.81 7.14 -8.61
C GLU A 86 -6.64 6.18 -8.82
N ILE A 87 -6.55 5.55 -10.00
CA ILE A 87 -5.46 4.62 -10.32
C ILE A 87 -4.56 5.24 -11.39
N HIS A 88 -3.26 5.25 -11.12
CA HIS A 88 -2.23 5.72 -12.04
C HIS A 88 -1.12 4.69 -12.24
N GLU A 89 -0.67 4.54 -13.48
CA GLU A 89 0.52 3.78 -13.79
C GLU A 89 1.77 4.65 -13.54
N GLY A 90 2.63 4.20 -12.62
CA GLY A 90 3.84 4.92 -12.24
C GLY A 90 5.15 4.29 -12.72
N ASN A 91 5.13 3.02 -13.11
CA ASN A 91 6.29 2.28 -13.61
C ASN A 91 7.52 2.36 -12.70
N GLN A 92 7.30 2.44 -11.38
CA GLN A 92 8.40 2.46 -10.42
C GLN A 92 9.02 1.05 -10.31
N PRO A 93 10.35 0.91 -10.40
CA PRO A 93 11.01 -0.40 -10.31
C PRO A 93 11.19 -0.91 -8.89
N VAL A 94 11.02 -0.06 -7.87
CA VAL A 94 11.32 -0.40 -6.45
C VAL A 94 10.07 -0.40 -5.57
N TYR A 95 9.04 0.35 -5.97
CA TYR A 95 7.82 0.52 -5.21
C TYR A 95 6.67 -0.09 -6.01
N PRO A 96 6.17 -1.27 -5.62
CA PRO A 96 4.97 -1.83 -6.22
C PRO A 96 3.77 -0.89 -6.10
N TYR A 97 3.65 -0.18 -4.97
CA TYR A 97 2.61 0.83 -4.76
C TYR A 97 3.13 2.07 -4.05
N ILE A 98 2.64 3.22 -4.50
CA ILE A 98 2.68 4.50 -3.79
C ILE A 98 1.25 5.00 -3.66
N PHE A 99 0.90 5.51 -2.49
CA PHE A 99 -0.41 6.02 -2.17
C PHE A 99 -0.32 7.50 -1.79
N ALA A 100 -1.21 8.32 -2.33
CA ALA A 100 -1.51 9.65 -1.81
C ALA A 100 -2.95 9.63 -1.28
N VAL A 101 -3.17 10.19 -0.11
CA VAL A 101 -4.50 10.37 0.49
C VAL A 101 -4.64 11.85 0.79
N GLU A 102 -5.77 12.43 0.39
CA GLU A 102 -6.16 13.82 0.62
C GLU A 102 -7.47 13.89 1.39
#